data_AF-A0A7Z9SEC5-F1
#
_entry.id   AF-A0A7Z9SEC5-F1
#
_cell.length_a   1.000
_cell.length_b   1.000
_cell.length_c   1.000
_cell.angle_alpha   90.00
_cell.angle_beta   90.00
_cell.angle_gamma   90.00
#
_symmetry.space_group_name_H-M   'P 1'
#
loop_
_entity.id
_entity.type
_entity.pdbx_description
1 polymer ?
#
loop_
_entity_poly.entity_id
_entity_poly.type
_entity_poly.pdbx_seq_one_letter_code
_entity_poly.pdbx_strand_id
1 'polypeptide(L)'
;MPSKPSLSEQYILDAARTSTGLQDWGSDSFLEGMHMLLESSLNEARLHHFGRKFLQKGCIRAVKDRLRLEKVVKDNPDILNTPIEKPVFILGLPRTGTTLLQNLFFQDDRFRHLHYWEQVAIGPQPAPDNLKDNYIIDS
;
A
#
# COMPACT_ATOMS: atom_id res chain seq x y z
N MET A 1 27.78 16.21 5.44
CA MET A 1 26.83 15.55 4.50
C MET A 1 25.93 14.63 5.32
N PRO A 2 24.59 14.68 5.19
CA PRO A 2 23.74 13.71 5.88
C PRO A 2 24.09 12.28 5.43
N SER A 3 24.02 11.32 6.34
CA SER A 3 24.26 9.91 6.02
C SER A 3 23.26 9.41 4.96
N LYS A 4 23.71 8.49 4.08
CA LYS A 4 22.83 7.92 3.06
C LYS A 4 21.73 7.09 3.75
N PRO A 5 20.45 7.22 3.36
CA PRO A 5 19.39 6.37 3.87
C PRO A 5 19.72 4.88 3.64
N SER A 6 19.60 4.08 4.70
CA SER A 6 19.80 2.63 4.63
C SER A 6 18.71 1.98 3.79
N LEU A 7 19.11 1.11 2.86
CA LEU A 7 18.20 0.28 2.07
C LEU A 7 18.44 -1.20 2.37
N SER A 8 19.01 -1.53 3.54
CA SER A 8 19.09 -2.93 3.94
C SER A 8 17.70 -3.45 4.30
N GLU A 9 17.45 -4.70 3.91
CA GLU A 9 16.20 -5.41 4.20
C GLU A 9 15.89 -5.40 5.71
N GLN A 10 16.88 -5.76 6.53
CA GLN A 10 16.77 -5.77 7.99
C GLN A 10 16.36 -4.40 8.55
N TYR A 11 16.94 -3.30 8.05
CA TYR A 11 16.57 -1.96 8.50
C TYR A 11 15.10 -1.64 8.21
N ILE A 12 14.61 -2.04 7.04
CA ILE A 12 13.23 -1.81 6.63
C ILE A 12 12.26 -2.60 7.51
N LEU A 13 12.56 -3.89 7.74
CA LEU A 13 11.77 -4.77 8.59
C LEU A 13 11.71 -4.25 10.04
N ASP A 14 12.87 -3.89 10.60
CA ASP A 14 12.96 -3.39 11.98
C ASP A 14 12.25 -2.04 12.12
N ALA A 15 12.43 -1.11 11.18
CA ALA A 15 11.75 0.17 11.20
C ALA A 15 10.21 0.02 11.14
N ALA A 16 9.73 -0.93 10.35
CA ALA A 16 8.29 -1.23 10.27
C ALA A 16 7.75 -1.83 11.58
N ARG A 17 8.47 -2.79 12.18
CA ARG A 17 8.15 -3.38 13.48
C ARG A 17 8.14 -2.34 14.59
N THR A 18 9.20 -1.55 14.72
CA THR A 18 9.29 -0.46 15.71
C THR A 18 8.16 0.55 15.54
N SER A 19 7.83 0.92 14.30
CA SER A 19 6.77 1.91 14.04
C SER A 19 5.36 1.40 14.32
N THR A 20 5.12 0.09 14.27
CA THR A 20 3.78 -0.49 14.43
C THR A 20 3.57 -1.17 15.77
N GLY A 21 4.66 -1.60 16.44
CA GLY A 21 4.61 -2.48 17.60
C GLY A 21 4.23 -3.93 17.26
N LEU A 22 4.12 -4.28 15.98
CA LEU A 22 3.71 -5.60 15.50
C LEU A 22 4.92 -6.41 15.04
N GLN A 23 4.86 -7.73 15.21
CA GLN A 23 5.96 -8.65 14.90
C GLN A 23 5.62 -9.68 13.81
N ASP A 24 4.32 -9.92 13.61
CA ASP A 24 3.77 -10.99 12.78
C ASP A 24 3.21 -10.40 11.48
N TRP A 25 3.87 -10.69 10.36
CA TRP A 25 3.45 -10.29 9.02
C TRP A 25 2.95 -11.49 8.19
N GLY A 26 2.69 -12.61 8.86
CA GLY A 26 2.27 -13.84 8.23
C GLY A 26 3.36 -14.43 7.35
N SER A 27 3.04 -14.70 6.08
CA SER A 27 3.97 -15.33 5.13
C SER A 27 5.17 -14.45 4.78
N ASP A 28 6.31 -15.08 4.52
CA ASP A 28 7.53 -14.43 4.01
C ASP A 28 7.54 -14.23 2.49
N SER A 29 6.43 -14.51 1.79
CA SER A 29 6.34 -14.47 0.31
C SER A 29 6.69 -13.12 -0.34
N PHE A 30 6.65 -12.02 0.41
CA PHE A 30 7.01 -10.70 -0.08
C PHE A 30 8.52 -10.39 0.01
N LEU A 31 9.28 -11.16 0.79
CA LEU A 31 10.70 -10.88 1.04
C LEU A 31 11.52 -11.00 -0.23
N GLU A 32 11.27 -12.00 -1.07
CA GLU A 32 11.96 -12.20 -2.35
C GLU A 32 11.82 -10.97 -3.26
N GLY A 33 10.59 -10.51 -3.50
CA GLY A 33 10.34 -9.33 -4.33
C GLY A 33 10.93 -8.05 -3.75
N MET A 34 10.90 -7.88 -2.42
CA MET A 34 11.55 -6.75 -1.75
C MET A 34 13.07 -6.81 -1.88
N HIS A 35 13.67 -7.99 -1.72
CA HIS A 35 15.11 -8.21 -1.86
C HIS A 35 15.58 -7.78 -3.25
N MET A 36 14.93 -8.29 -4.31
CA MET A 36 15.24 -7.94 -5.70
C MET A 36 15.07 -6.44 -5.98
N LEU A 37 14.02 -5.82 -5.44
CA LEU A 37 13.79 -4.38 -5.57
C LEU A 37 14.93 -3.57 -4.93
N LEU A 38 15.36 -3.96 -3.73
CA LEU A 38 16.44 -3.26 -3.01
C LEU A 38 17.79 -3.46 -3.71
N GLU A 39 18.09 -4.68 -4.15
CA GLU A 39 19.32 -5.00 -4.88
C GLU A 39 19.44 -4.20 -6.19
N SER A 40 18.44 -4.30 -7.07
CA SER A 40 18.42 -3.55 -8.34
C SER A 40 18.46 -2.04 -8.10
N SER A 41 17.78 -1.54 -7.07
CA SER A 41 17.82 -0.12 -6.69
C SER A 41 19.21 0.36 -6.24
N LEU A 42 19.98 -0.52 -5.60
CA LEU A 42 21.35 -0.22 -5.17
C LEU A 42 22.34 -0.27 -6.33
N ASN A 43 22.18 -1.22 -7.24
CA ASN A 43 23.15 -1.52 -8.28
C ASN A 43 22.88 -0.78 -9.61
N GLU A 44 21.63 -0.51 -9.93
CA GLU A 44 21.23 -0.09 -11.29
C GLU A 44 20.55 1.29 -11.31
N ALA A 45 19.73 1.62 -10.30
CA ALA A 45 18.85 2.78 -10.33
C ALA A 45 19.54 4.15 -10.13
N ARG A 46 20.86 4.19 -9.85
CA ARG A 46 21.66 5.42 -9.65
C ARG A 46 20.98 6.45 -8.72
N LEU A 47 20.40 5.98 -7.62
CA LEU A 47 19.57 6.80 -6.73
C LEU A 47 20.37 7.92 -6.05
N HIS A 48 19.90 9.16 -6.21
CA HIS A 48 20.33 10.27 -5.36
C HIS A 48 19.69 10.18 -3.97
N HIS A 49 20.12 11.04 -3.03
CA HIS A 49 19.70 11.00 -1.62
C HIS A 49 18.17 10.93 -1.45
N PHE A 50 17.42 11.83 -2.11
CA PHE A 50 15.96 11.83 -2.04
C PHE A 50 15.32 10.58 -2.65
N GLY A 51 15.84 10.05 -3.77
CA GLY A 51 15.35 8.80 -4.36
C GLY A 51 15.50 7.62 -3.40
N ARG A 52 16.65 7.52 -2.73
CA ARG A 52 16.86 6.52 -1.66
C ARG A 52 15.87 6.70 -0.51
N LYS A 53 15.65 7.94 -0.06
CA LYS A 53 14.71 8.23 1.04
C LYS A 53 13.27 7.89 0.66
N PHE A 54 12.87 8.14 -0.59
CA PHE A 54 11.54 7.82 -1.09
C PHE A 54 11.32 6.30 -1.15
N LEU A 55 12.27 5.56 -1.74
CA LEU A 55 12.23 4.10 -1.80
C LEU A 55 12.19 3.50 -0.39
N GLN A 56 13.08 3.93 0.50
CA GLN A 56 13.13 3.47 1.89
C GLN A 56 11.77 3.64 2.58
N LYS A 57 11.17 4.83 2.48
CA LYS A 57 9.84 5.10 3.06
C LYS A 57 8.74 4.24 2.43
N GLY A 58 8.80 4.01 1.12
CA GLY A 58 7.87 3.14 0.41
C GLY A 58 7.92 1.70 0.90
N CYS A 59 9.12 1.11 1.00
CA CYS A 59 9.30 -0.25 1.50
C CYS A 59 8.86 -0.37 2.97
N ILE A 60 9.26 0.57 3.83
CA ILE A 60 8.81 0.56 5.24
C ILE A 60 7.29 0.63 5.32
N ARG A 61 6.65 1.49 4.53
CA ARG A 61 5.20 1.61 4.48
C ARG A 61 4.52 0.31 4.05
N ALA A 62 5.02 -0.34 3.00
CA ALA A 62 4.48 -1.62 2.54
C ALA A 62 4.56 -2.72 3.62
N VAL A 63 5.68 -2.81 4.35
CA VAL A 63 5.82 -3.78 5.46
C VAL A 63 4.91 -3.43 6.63
N LYS A 64 4.74 -2.14 6.96
CA LYS A 64 3.78 -1.70 7.99
C LYS A 64 2.35 -2.08 7.63
N ASP A 65 1.96 -1.87 6.38
CA ASP A 65 0.62 -2.20 5.91
C ASP A 65 0.40 -3.72 5.94
N ARG A 66 1.42 -4.53 5.58
CA ARG A 66 1.37 -6.00 5.75
C ARG A 66 1.19 -6.43 7.20
N LEU A 67 1.97 -5.88 8.13
CA LEU A 67 1.85 -6.17 9.57
C LEU A 67 0.44 -5.86 10.10
N ARG A 68 -0.14 -4.73 9.67
CA ARG A 68 -1.49 -4.33 10.07
C ARG A 68 -2.55 -5.25 9.47
N LEU A 69 -2.41 -5.62 8.21
CA LEU A 69 -3.33 -6.53 7.54
C LEU A 69 -3.35 -7.90 8.23
N GLU A 70 -2.19 -8.46 8.54
CA GLU A 70 -2.10 -9.74 9.25
C GLU A 70 -2.77 -9.66 10.63
N LYS A 71 -2.53 -8.59 11.38
CA LYS A 71 -3.23 -8.35 12.65
C LYS A 71 -4.75 -8.31 12.47
N VAL A 72 -5.25 -7.60 11.45
CA VAL A 72 -6.70 -7.50 11.19
C VAL A 72 -7.30 -8.86 10.85
N VAL A 73 -6.64 -9.64 10.00
CA VAL A 73 -7.06 -11.01 9.65
C VAL A 73 -7.07 -11.92 10.89
N LYS A 74 -6.06 -11.80 11.75
CA LYS A 74 -5.95 -12.58 12.98
C LYS A 74 -7.01 -12.22 14.02
N ASP A 75 -7.30 -10.93 14.17
CA ASP A 75 -8.32 -10.42 15.08
C ASP A 75 -9.75 -10.69 14.57
N ASN A 76 -9.93 -10.81 13.25
CA ASN A 76 -11.21 -11.06 12.60
C ASN A 76 -11.05 -12.05 11.43
N PRO A 77 -10.97 -13.36 11.68
CA PRO A 77 -10.75 -14.37 10.63
C PRO A 77 -11.93 -14.49 9.66
N ASP A 78 -13.13 -14.09 10.06
CA ASP A 78 -14.34 -14.17 9.22
C ASP A 78 -14.27 -13.25 8.00
N ILE A 79 -13.41 -12.22 7.99
CA ILE A 79 -13.23 -11.36 6.82
C ILE A 79 -12.79 -12.16 5.59
N LEU A 80 -12.05 -13.26 5.79
CA LEU A 80 -11.59 -14.14 4.71
C LEU A 80 -12.74 -14.91 4.05
N ASN A 81 -13.91 -14.99 4.69
CA ASN A 81 -15.11 -15.63 4.16
C ASN A 81 -16.01 -14.65 3.39
N THR A 82 -15.65 -13.37 3.31
CA THR A 82 -16.45 -12.37 2.58
C THR A 82 -16.42 -12.67 1.07
N PRO A 83 -17.56 -12.98 0.43
CA PRO A 83 -17.59 -13.25 -1.00
C PRO A 83 -17.34 -11.96 -1.80
N ILE A 84 -16.43 -12.03 -2.77
CA ILE A 84 -16.21 -10.96 -3.75
C ILE A 84 -16.93 -11.34 -5.04
N GLU A 85 -18.19 -10.93 -5.15
CA GLU A 85 -19.03 -11.28 -6.29
C GLU A 85 -18.82 -10.34 -7.48
N LYS A 86 -18.55 -10.93 -8.66
CA LYS A 86 -18.47 -10.22 -9.94
C LYS A 86 -17.58 -8.96 -9.90
N PRO A 87 -16.31 -9.06 -9.44
CA PRO A 87 -15.41 -7.91 -9.42
C PRO A 87 -15.15 -7.40 -10.84
N VAL A 88 -15.13 -6.07 -11.00
CA VAL A 88 -14.76 -5.41 -12.25
C VAL A 88 -13.32 -4.92 -12.16
N PHE A 89 -12.50 -5.34 -13.11
CA PHE A 89 -11.11 -4.89 -13.22
C PHE A 89 -10.94 -3.96 -14.43
N ILE A 90 -10.39 -2.78 -14.19
CA ILE A 90 -10.01 -1.84 -15.25
C ILE A 90 -8.52 -2.01 -15.51
N LEU A 91 -8.18 -2.52 -16.69
CA LEU A 91 -6.80 -2.73 -17.13
C LEU A 91 -6.53 -1.89 -18.38
N GLY A 92 -5.32 -1.36 -18.50
CA GLY A 92 -4.90 -0.57 -19.66
C GLY A 92 -3.54 0.06 -19.44
N LEU A 93 -2.92 0.56 -20.51
CA LEU A 93 -1.66 1.29 -20.41
C LEU A 93 -1.87 2.60 -19.65
N PRO A 94 -0.83 3.11 -18.95
CA PRO A 94 -0.87 4.46 -18.41
C PRO A 94 -1.30 5.46 -19.48
N ARG A 95 -2.17 6.41 -19.12
CA ARG A 95 -2.64 7.50 -20.00
C ARG A 95 -3.62 7.09 -21.12
N THR A 96 -4.30 5.95 -20.99
CA THR A 96 -5.36 5.49 -21.92
C THR A 96 -6.78 5.76 -21.44
N GLY A 97 -6.96 6.63 -20.45
CA GLY A 97 -8.29 6.96 -19.90
C GLY A 97 -8.79 6.00 -18.82
N THR A 98 -7.97 5.08 -18.32
CA THR A 98 -8.35 4.17 -17.22
C THR A 98 -8.79 4.91 -15.96
N THR A 99 -8.16 6.04 -15.61
CA THR A 99 -8.59 6.90 -14.49
C THR A 99 -9.96 7.55 -14.73
N LEU A 100 -10.25 7.99 -15.97
CA LEU A 100 -11.57 8.52 -16.30
C LEU A 100 -12.64 7.43 -16.13
N LEU A 101 -12.38 6.23 -16.68
CA LEU A 101 -13.29 5.10 -16.55
C LEU A 101 -13.50 4.70 -15.09
N GLN A 102 -12.43 4.66 -14.30
CA GLN A 102 -12.50 4.40 -12.85
C GLN A 102 -13.41 5.43 -12.16
N ASN A 103 -13.23 6.72 -12.44
CA ASN A 103 -14.05 7.78 -11.84
C ASN A 103 -15.53 7.69 -12.24
N LEU A 104 -15.84 7.25 -13.47
CA LEU A 104 -17.23 7.01 -13.89
C LEU A 104 -17.89 5.88 -13.09
N PHE A 105 -17.17 4.78 -12.82
CA PHE A 105 -17.66 3.71 -11.97
C PHE A 105 -17.84 4.14 -10.50
N PHE A 106 -17.02 5.09 -10.03
CA PHE A 106 -17.11 5.58 -8.65
C PHE A 106 -18.39 6.39 -8.38
N GLN A 107 -19.07 6.86 -9.42
CA GLN A 107 -20.35 7.59 -9.29
C GLN A 107 -21.56 6.67 -9.04
N ASP A 108 -21.37 5.35 -9.10
CA ASP A 108 -22.45 4.38 -8.95
C ASP A 108 -22.27 3.59 -7.65
N ASP A 109 -23.20 3.79 -6.71
CA ASP A 109 -23.20 3.20 -5.37
C ASP A 109 -23.21 1.66 -5.36
N ARG A 110 -23.52 1.02 -6.50
CA ARG A 110 -23.42 -0.44 -6.65
C ARG A 110 -21.97 -0.94 -6.62
N PHE A 111 -20.98 -0.06 -6.85
CA PHE A 111 -19.57 -0.40 -6.83
C PHE A 111 -18.90 0.10 -5.55
N ARG A 112 -18.40 -0.84 -4.73
CA ARG A 112 -17.37 -0.50 -3.75
C ARG A 112 -16.04 -0.32 -4.46
N HIS A 113 -15.54 0.91 -4.46
CA HIS A 113 -14.25 1.26 -5.03
C HIS A 113 -13.18 1.50 -3.97
N LEU A 114 -11.91 1.29 -4.27
CA LEU A 114 -10.82 1.53 -3.31
C LEU A 114 -10.57 3.04 -3.12
N HIS A 115 -10.93 3.60 -1.97
CA HIS A 115 -10.69 5.00 -1.63
C HIS A 115 -9.18 5.27 -1.55
N TYR A 116 -8.77 6.50 -1.84
CA TYR A 116 -7.35 6.86 -1.77
C TYR A 116 -6.74 6.65 -0.38
N TRP A 117 -7.49 6.91 0.69
CA TRP A 117 -6.98 6.71 2.04
C TRP A 117 -6.67 5.23 2.33
N GLU A 118 -7.45 4.29 1.78
CA GLU A 118 -7.20 2.84 1.87
C GLU A 118 -5.93 2.44 1.12
N GLN A 119 -5.63 3.13 0.02
CA GLN A 119 -4.40 2.94 -0.75
C GLN A 119 -3.16 3.49 -0.04
N VAL A 120 -3.34 4.53 0.80
CA VAL A 120 -2.24 5.24 1.47
C VAL A 120 -1.96 4.73 2.88
N ALA A 121 -2.88 4.03 3.52
CA ALA A 121 -2.56 3.27 4.72
C ALA A 121 -3.67 2.25 5.00
N ILE A 122 -3.27 1.05 5.40
CA ILE A 122 -4.21 0.12 6.01
C ILE A 122 -4.52 0.64 7.41
N GLY A 123 -5.80 0.89 7.68
CA GLY A 123 -6.31 1.45 8.92
C GLY A 123 -7.80 1.19 9.08
N PRO A 124 -8.38 1.47 10.25
CA PRO A 124 -9.81 1.30 10.47
C PRO A 124 -10.61 2.18 9.49
N GLN A 125 -11.77 1.69 9.07
CA GLN A 125 -12.69 2.48 8.27
C GLN A 125 -13.03 3.78 9.03
N PRO A 126 -12.90 4.96 8.40
CA PRO A 126 -13.29 6.21 9.01
C PRO A 126 -14.80 6.20 9.28
N ALA A 127 -15.23 6.90 10.33
CA ALA A 127 -16.63 7.12 10.60
C ALA A 127 -17.32 7.83 9.42
N PRO A 128 -18.64 7.63 9.18
CA PRO A 128 -19.36 8.21 8.04
C PRO A 128 -19.17 9.73 7.89
N ASP A 129 -19.10 10.42 9.01
CA ASP A 129 -18.88 11.87 9.16
C ASP A 129 -17.48 12.34 8.73
N ASN A 130 -16.51 11.43 8.69
CA ASN A 130 -15.15 11.65 8.19
C ASN A 130 -14.90 10.97 6.83
N LEU A 131 -15.90 10.27 6.27
CA LEU A 131 -15.86 9.68 4.94
C LEU A 131 -16.16 10.77 3.91
N LYS A 132 -15.24 11.72 3.76
CA LYS A 132 -15.25 12.65 2.62
C LYS A 132 -14.19 12.21 1.63
N ASP A 133 -14.64 11.77 0.46
CA ASP A 133 -13.76 11.47 -0.64
C ASP A 133 -13.12 12.76 -1.15
N ASN A 134 -11.86 13.00 -0.78
CA ASN A 134 -11.06 14.14 -1.24
C ASN A 134 -10.72 14.08 -2.76
N TYR A 135 -11.45 13.29 -3.55
CA TYR A 135 -11.26 13.07 -4.99
C TYR A 135 -12.52 13.25 -5.84
N ILE A 136 -13.67 13.56 -5.24
CA ILE A 136 -14.77 14.08 -6.04
C ILE A 136 -14.39 15.53 -6.37
N ILE A 137 -13.86 15.73 -7.57
CA ILE A 137 -13.71 17.07 -8.13
C ILE A 137 -15.14 17.52 -8.41
N ASP A 138 -15.71 18.34 -7.53
CA ASP A 138 -16.96 19.05 -7.82
C ASP A 138 -16.71 19.90 -9.07
N SER A 139 -17.40 19.55 -10.16
CA SER A 139 -17.43 20.29 -11.42
C SER A 139 -18.24 21.57 -11.30
#